data_AF-A0A443YRW8-F1
#
_entry.id   AF-A0A443YRW8-F1
#
_cell.length_a   1.000
_cell.length_b   1.000
_cell.length_c   1.000
_cell.angle_alpha   90.00
_cell.angle_beta   90.00
_cell.angle_gamma   90.00
#
_symmetry.space_group_name_H-M   'P 1'
#
loop_
_entity.id
_entity.type
_entity.pdbx_description
1 polymer ?
#
loop_
_entity_poly.entity_id
_entity_poly.type
_entity_poly.pdbx_seq_one_letter_code
_entity_poly.pdbx_strand_id
1 'polypeptide(L)'
;MALKSGKDEIEYLLRQVFKKYELETGNKLNLNTNRRNYEDIAKMLSGISNQLPYTSKEFGHSPYPEDRNSKATEYPYLKYDITGGQIKDAFNGLVAKPRPFLVDACYIYLYGVARNKFEENILDPNLIATELDDLTDDTKPSGFKRKSSFSLIFILLVLLGVAIFKWIDTSNKMSSLKADLVITPYQPSQAEIDSLEGIWMVYIGSPQARKSDKNRYHKFVRNIMNVKYKDGYFTFTRYGAGFDHYGYMQYESPQVVSIRSYVKGSENKIEAPRLSLMRLSQNKDKIMVVSASWNFDAGENNDIIGIREVYIKQGRGGEIKEVINTMDNHACNCKIVQWKNGKGDRTFYLRNELLDTIKDETLKKLIDESSILLRYPDSVTILKN
;
A
#
# COMPACT_ATOMS: atom_id res chain seq x y z
N MET A 1 -20.62 20.03 -28.70
CA MET A 1 -20.08 18.65 -28.53
C MET A 1 -20.05 18.39 -27.04
N ALA A 2 -20.50 17.23 -26.57
CA ALA A 2 -20.48 16.94 -25.14
C ALA A 2 -19.06 16.57 -24.70
N LEU A 3 -18.58 17.20 -23.62
CA LEU A 3 -17.38 16.73 -22.93
C LEU A 3 -17.67 15.38 -22.24
N LYS A 4 -16.62 14.57 -22.07
CA LYS A 4 -16.64 13.46 -21.13
C LYS A 4 -17.09 13.98 -19.75
N SER A 5 -17.77 13.14 -18.98
CA SER A 5 -18.22 13.50 -17.64
C SER A 5 -18.01 12.36 -16.65
N GLY A 6 -17.94 12.70 -15.37
CA GLY A 6 -17.88 11.69 -14.32
C GLY A 6 -16.51 11.00 -14.26
N LYS A 7 -16.52 9.66 -14.29
CA LYS A 7 -15.31 8.84 -14.14
C LYS A 7 -14.30 9.06 -15.28
N ASP A 8 -14.75 8.99 -16.52
CA ASP A 8 -13.85 8.99 -17.68
C ASP A 8 -13.16 10.35 -17.87
N GLU A 9 -13.86 11.43 -17.50
CA GLU A 9 -13.34 12.79 -17.48
C GLU A 9 -12.22 12.94 -16.46
N ILE A 10 -12.49 12.63 -15.18
CA ILE A 10 -11.50 12.86 -14.12
C ILE A 10 -10.31 11.93 -14.23
N GLU A 11 -10.51 10.68 -14.68
CA GLU A 11 -9.40 9.75 -14.89
C GLU A 11 -8.47 10.26 -15.99
N TYR A 12 -9.02 10.76 -17.09
CA TYR A 12 -8.23 11.37 -18.16
C TYR A 12 -7.48 12.61 -17.68
N LEU A 13 -8.17 13.54 -17.02
CA LEU A 13 -7.58 14.78 -16.53
C LEU A 13 -6.44 14.49 -15.56
N LEU A 14 -6.62 13.59 -14.60
CA LEU A 14 -5.58 13.21 -13.66
C LEU A 14 -4.37 12.58 -14.35
N ARG A 15 -4.57 11.74 -15.38
CA ARG A 15 -3.47 11.21 -16.21
C ARG A 15 -2.64 12.33 -16.83
N GLN A 16 -3.28 13.40 -17.31
CA GLN A 16 -2.56 14.53 -17.90
C GLN A 16 -1.90 15.41 -16.82
N VAL A 17 -2.58 15.65 -15.69
CA VAL A 17 -2.02 16.41 -14.55
C VAL A 17 -0.71 15.75 -14.10
N PHE A 18 -0.71 14.43 -13.99
CA PHE A 18 0.47 13.66 -13.58
C PHE A 18 1.61 13.84 -14.57
N LYS A 19 1.35 13.66 -15.87
CA LYS A 19 2.37 13.89 -16.91
C LYS A 19 2.95 15.29 -16.87
N LYS A 20 2.10 16.32 -16.76
CA LYS A 20 2.53 17.72 -16.68
C LYS A 20 3.36 17.98 -15.43
N TYR A 21 2.93 17.46 -14.28
CA TYR A 21 3.66 17.58 -13.02
C TYR A 21 5.04 16.89 -13.06
N GLU A 22 5.13 15.69 -13.62
CA GLU A 22 6.42 14.98 -13.78
C GLU A 22 7.37 15.75 -14.70
N LEU A 23 6.85 16.36 -15.76
CA LEU A 23 7.64 17.20 -16.67
C LEU A 23 8.15 18.48 -16.01
N GLU A 24 7.33 19.15 -15.20
CA GLU A 24 7.68 20.42 -14.55
C GLU A 24 8.62 20.24 -13.36
N THR A 25 8.43 19.18 -12.57
CA THR A 25 9.18 18.95 -11.33
C THR A 25 10.36 18.00 -11.49
N GLY A 26 10.39 17.19 -12.57
CA GLY A 26 11.35 16.10 -12.74
C GLY A 26 11.12 14.91 -11.81
N ASN A 27 10.12 14.96 -10.92
CA ASN A 27 9.81 13.89 -9.97
C ASN A 27 8.79 12.93 -10.58
N LYS A 28 9.14 11.65 -10.69
CA LYS A 28 8.21 10.61 -11.12
C LYS A 28 7.19 10.29 -10.02
N LEU A 29 5.94 10.12 -10.44
CA LEU A 29 4.81 9.86 -9.56
C LEU A 29 4.53 8.36 -9.43
N ASN A 30 4.36 7.89 -8.20
CA ASN A 30 3.96 6.50 -7.95
C ASN A 30 2.44 6.35 -7.83
N LEU A 31 1.79 6.08 -8.96
CA LEU A 31 0.34 6.01 -9.10
C LEU A 31 -0.28 4.68 -8.60
N ASN A 32 0.04 4.28 -7.36
CA ASN A 32 -0.49 3.05 -6.74
C ASN A 32 -1.63 3.35 -5.74
N THR A 33 -2.04 2.38 -4.92
CA THR A 33 -3.14 2.58 -3.97
C THR A 33 -2.76 3.32 -2.67
N ASN A 34 -1.53 3.81 -2.52
CA ASN A 34 -1.10 4.58 -1.35
C ASN A 34 -1.40 6.08 -1.54
N ARG A 35 -2.31 6.61 -0.72
CA ARG A 35 -2.70 8.03 -0.74
C ARG A 35 -1.53 9.01 -0.61
N ARG A 36 -0.46 8.63 0.11
CA ARG A 36 0.71 9.49 0.32
C ARG A 36 1.43 9.86 -0.98
N ASN A 37 1.36 9.00 -1.98
CA ASN A 37 2.04 9.23 -3.27
C ASN A 37 1.37 10.32 -4.11
N TYR A 38 0.17 10.75 -3.72
CA TYR A 38 -0.58 11.81 -4.38
C TYR A 38 -0.56 13.11 -3.59
N GLU A 39 0.04 13.15 -2.39
CA GLU A 39 -0.03 14.29 -1.48
C GLU A 39 0.58 15.57 -2.06
N ASP A 40 1.68 15.48 -2.81
CA ASP A 40 2.31 16.68 -3.38
C ASP A 40 1.44 17.29 -4.49
N ILE A 41 0.84 16.46 -5.33
CA ILE A 41 -0.14 16.89 -6.34
C ILE A 41 -1.41 17.40 -5.66
N ALA A 42 -1.83 16.74 -4.58
CA ALA A 42 -2.99 17.11 -3.79
C ALA A 42 -2.80 18.50 -3.19
N LYS A 43 -1.64 18.81 -2.62
CA LYS A 43 -1.28 20.17 -2.17
C LYS A 43 -1.25 21.18 -3.30
N MET A 44 -0.66 20.83 -4.44
CA MET A 44 -0.60 21.72 -5.61
C MET A 44 -2.01 22.05 -6.14
N LEU A 45 -2.85 21.04 -6.37
CA LEU A 45 -4.24 21.23 -6.78
C LEU A 45 -5.08 21.90 -5.68
N SER A 46 -4.76 21.69 -4.40
CA SER A 46 -5.36 22.42 -3.26
C SER A 46 -5.03 23.91 -3.32
N GLY A 47 -3.81 24.27 -3.71
CA GLY A 47 -3.44 25.66 -3.96
C GLY A 47 -4.35 26.34 -4.99
N ILE A 48 -4.75 25.62 -6.03
CA ILE A 48 -5.68 26.11 -7.07
C ILE A 48 -7.11 26.12 -6.55
N SER A 49 -7.58 24.99 -5.99
CA SER A 49 -8.98 24.81 -5.59
C SER A 49 -9.40 25.72 -4.44
N ASN A 50 -8.50 26.05 -3.51
CA ASN A 50 -8.79 27.02 -2.45
C ASN A 50 -8.91 28.48 -2.95
N GLN A 51 -8.46 28.78 -4.18
CA GLN A 51 -8.65 30.09 -4.80
C GLN A 51 -9.95 30.20 -5.62
N LEU A 52 -10.64 29.09 -5.88
CA LEU A 52 -11.88 29.06 -6.65
C LEU A 52 -12.97 30.00 -6.14
N PRO A 53 -13.13 30.28 -4.82
CA PRO A 53 -14.10 31.29 -4.39
C PRO A 53 -13.88 32.69 -5.01
N TYR A 54 -12.66 33.01 -5.43
CA TYR A 54 -12.27 34.34 -5.89
C TYR A 54 -11.99 34.42 -7.40
N THR A 55 -11.87 33.29 -8.11
CA THR A 55 -11.34 33.25 -9.48
C THR A 55 -12.36 32.86 -10.56
N SER A 56 -13.66 32.85 -10.21
CA SER A 56 -14.74 32.46 -11.14
C SER A 56 -14.77 33.26 -12.45
N LYS A 57 -14.53 34.58 -12.39
CA LYS A 57 -14.46 35.44 -13.60
C LYS A 57 -13.20 35.21 -14.43
N GLU A 58 -12.09 34.90 -13.78
CA GLU A 58 -10.78 34.74 -14.42
C GLU A 58 -10.73 33.42 -15.20
N PHE A 59 -11.04 32.32 -14.53
CA PHE A 59 -10.93 30.98 -15.09
C PHE A 59 -12.23 30.45 -15.71
N GLY A 60 -13.37 31.09 -15.44
CA GLY A 60 -14.66 30.74 -16.05
C GLY A 60 -15.22 29.41 -15.53
N HIS A 61 -15.46 29.34 -14.22
CA HIS A 61 -16.19 28.26 -13.55
C HIS A 61 -17.38 28.80 -12.76
N SER A 62 -18.25 27.90 -12.31
CA SER A 62 -19.35 28.21 -11.40
C SER A 62 -18.84 28.82 -10.08
N PRO A 63 -19.56 29.77 -9.47
CA PRO A 63 -19.10 30.41 -8.23
C PRO A 63 -19.04 29.41 -7.08
N TYR A 64 -17.92 29.42 -6.35
CA TYR A 64 -17.72 28.62 -5.14
C TYR A 64 -17.90 29.51 -3.90
N PRO A 65 -18.69 29.10 -2.90
CA PRO A 65 -18.89 29.92 -1.71
C PRO A 65 -17.61 30.00 -0.87
N GLU A 66 -17.29 31.18 -0.34
CA GLU A 66 -16.16 31.38 0.57
C GLU A 66 -16.21 30.46 1.81
N ASP A 67 -15.04 30.19 2.37
CA ASP A 67 -14.91 29.47 3.63
C ASP A 67 -15.05 30.44 4.81
N ARG A 68 -16.14 30.28 5.58
CA ARG A 68 -16.44 31.13 6.74
C ARG A 68 -15.52 30.85 7.95
N ASN A 69 -14.73 29.75 7.92
CA ASN A 69 -13.90 29.28 9.02
C ASN A 69 -12.38 29.26 8.68
N SER A 70 -11.89 30.13 7.79
CA SER A 70 -10.51 30.14 7.28
C SER A 70 -9.40 30.55 8.26
N LYS A 71 -9.62 30.51 9.58
CA LYS A 71 -8.59 30.90 10.56
C LYS A 71 -7.42 29.90 10.55
N ALA A 72 -6.36 30.25 9.81
CA ALA A 72 -5.00 29.71 9.87
C ALA A 72 -4.91 28.18 10.03
N THR A 73 -5.73 27.46 9.29
CA THR A 73 -5.64 26.00 9.17
C THR A 73 -4.68 25.65 8.05
N GLU A 74 -3.61 24.91 8.38
CA GLU A 74 -2.73 24.31 7.37
C GLU A 74 -3.46 23.23 6.57
N TYR A 75 -2.96 22.90 5.38
CA TYR A 75 -3.41 21.73 4.63
C TYR A 75 -3.33 20.46 5.51
N PRO A 76 -4.31 19.53 5.49
CA PRO A 76 -5.46 19.45 4.57
C PRO A 76 -6.80 19.85 5.22
N TYR A 77 -6.86 20.97 5.95
CA TYR A 77 -8.05 21.35 6.72
C TYR A 77 -8.88 22.49 6.10
N LEU A 78 -8.50 23.04 4.93
CA LEU A 78 -9.29 24.04 4.22
C LEU A 78 -10.47 23.38 3.48
N LYS A 79 -11.57 24.12 3.34
CA LYS A 79 -12.82 23.64 2.73
C LYS A 79 -12.65 23.01 1.34
N TYR A 80 -11.72 23.53 0.54
CA TYR A 80 -11.48 23.06 -0.83
C TYR A 80 -10.20 22.26 -0.98
N ASP A 81 -9.57 21.83 0.13
CA ASP A 81 -8.41 20.95 0.06
C ASP A 81 -8.77 19.64 -0.67
N ILE A 82 -7.96 19.35 -1.67
CA ILE A 82 -7.92 18.09 -2.38
C ILE A 82 -6.90 17.23 -1.65
N THR A 83 -7.32 16.06 -1.19
CA THR A 83 -6.45 15.11 -0.48
C THR A 83 -5.86 14.07 -1.44
N GLY A 84 -4.71 13.51 -1.09
CA GLY A 84 -4.11 12.41 -1.87
C GLY A 84 -5.05 11.19 -2.00
N GLY A 85 -5.96 11.00 -1.03
CA GLY A 85 -7.01 9.99 -1.10
C GLY A 85 -8.02 10.25 -2.22
N GLN A 86 -8.49 11.50 -2.37
CA GLN A 86 -9.44 11.87 -3.43
C GLN A 86 -8.85 11.69 -4.83
N ILE A 87 -7.58 12.09 -5.02
CA ILE A 87 -6.88 11.90 -6.30
C ILE A 87 -6.71 10.40 -6.60
N LYS A 88 -6.23 9.63 -5.62
CA LYS A 88 -6.05 8.18 -5.74
C LYS A 88 -7.37 7.49 -6.13
N ASP A 89 -8.45 7.77 -5.41
CA ASP A 89 -9.74 7.10 -5.65
C ASP A 89 -10.33 7.49 -7.01
N ALA A 90 -10.21 8.76 -7.42
CA ALA A 90 -10.67 9.22 -8.73
C ALA A 90 -9.86 8.62 -9.87
N PHE A 91 -8.53 8.60 -9.76
CA PHE A 91 -7.63 8.03 -10.76
C PHE A 91 -7.79 6.52 -10.92
N ASN A 92 -8.00 5.78 -9.83
CA ASN A 92 -8.23 4.33 -9.88
C ASN A 92 -9.68 3.98 -10.28
N GLY A 93 -10.46 4.96 -10.74
CA GLY A 93 -11.80 4.74 -11.28
C GLY A 93 -12.84 4.32 -10.23
N LEU A 94 -12.60 4.64 -8.95
CA LEU A 94 -13.50 4.35 -7.82
C LEU A 94 -14.53 5.46 -7.59
N VAL A 95 -14.41 6.59 -8.29
CA VAL A 95 -15.29 7.76 -8.14
C VAL A 95 -16.11 7.97 -9.42
N ALA A 96 -17.40 7.64 -9.35
CA ALA A 96 -18.33 7.85 -10.47
C ALA A 96 -18.70 9.33 -10.67
N LYS A 97 -18.72 10.12 -9.59
CA LYS A 97 -19.05 11.56 -9.59
C LYS A 97 -17.96 12.35 -8.84
N PRO A 98 -16.92 12.83 -9.55
CA PRO A 98 -15.84 13.59 -8.93
C PRO A 98 -16.35 14.91 -8.36
N ARG A 99 -15.63 15.42 -7.35
CA ARG A 99 -15.96 16.71 -6.76
C ARG A 99 -15.73 17.82 -7.81
N PRO A 100 -16.66 18.77 -8.00
CA PRO A 100 -16.51 19.82 -9.01
C PRO A 100 -15.20 20.61 -8.90
N PHE A 101 -14.81 20.98 -7.67
CA PHE A 101 -13.57 21.73 -7.44
C PHE A 101 -12.29 20.96 -7.81
N LEU A 102 -12.33 19.62 -7.77
CA LEU A 102 -11.21 18.78 -8.23
C LEU A 102 -11.11 18.81 -9.76
N VAL A 103 -12.26 18.73 -10.45
CA VAL A 103 -12.33 18.80 -11.90
C VAL A 103 -11.83 20.16 -12.39
N ASP A 104 -12.35 21.25 -11.81
CA ASP A 104 -11.93 22.62 -12.15
C ASP A 104 -10.44 22.86 -11.86
N ALA A 105 -9.92 22.37 -10.73
CA ALA A 105 -8.49 22.48 -10.43
C ALA A 105 -7.62 21.76 -11.47
N CYS A 106 -8.04 20.59 -11.97
CA CYS A 106 -7.31 19.87 -13.02
C CYS A 106 -7.34 20.64 -14.35
N TYR A 107 -8.51 21.17 -14.75
CA TYR A 107 -8.64 21.98 -15.96
C TYR A 107 -7.77 23.24 -15.90
N ILE A 108 -7.83 23.98 -14.78
CA ILE A 108 -7.04 25.20 -14.59
C ILE A 108 -5.54 24.87 -14.63
N TYR A 109 -5.11 23.81 -13.94
CA TYR A 109 -3.71 23.40 -13.95
C TYR A 109 -3.23 23.05 -15.36
N LEU A 110 -4.02 22.31 -16.13
CA LEU A 110 -3.62 21.84 -17.45
C LEU A 110 -3.68 22.92 -18.52
N TYR A 111 -4.78 23.66 -18.57
CA TYR A 111 -5.17 24.50 -19.70
C TYR A 111 -5.33 25.99 -19.35
N GLY A 112 -5.16 26.37 -18.09
CA GLY A 112 -5.30 27.77 -17.64
C GLY A 112 -6.74 28.30 -17.64
N VAL A 113 -7.73 27.43 -17.85
CA VAL A 113 -9.17 27.74 -17.81
C VAL A 113 -9.89 26.60 -17.11
N ALA A 114 -11.04 26.87 -16.50
CA ALA A 114 -11.84 25.87 -15.83
C ALA A 114 -12.83 25.17 -16.78
N ARG A 115 -13.55 24.16 -16.29
CA ARG A 115 -14.33 23.24 -17.13
C ARG A 115 -15.34 23.94 -18.05
N ASN A 116 -16.11 24.90 -17.52
CA ASN A 116 -17.17 25.56 -18.29
C ASN A 116 -16.59 26.38 -19.45
N LYS A 117 -15.51 27.13 -19.21
CA LYS A 117 -14.83 27.90 -20.26
C LYS A 117 -14.06 27.02 -21.24
N PHE A 118 -13.57 25.86 -20.79
CA PHE A 118 -12.98 24.86 -21.68
C PHE A 118 -13.99 24.28 -22.66
N GLU A 119 -15.26 24.14 -22.26
CA GLU A 119 -16.34 23.66 -23.13
C GLU A 119 -16.64 24.62 -24.31
N GLU A 120 -16.38 25.92 -24.11
CA GLU A 120 -16.52 26.96 -25.14
C GLU A 120 -15.38 26.94 -26.18
N ASN A 121 -14.19 26.48 -25.79
CA ASN A 121 -13.03 26.37 -26.66
C ASN A 121 -12.19 25.11 -26.32
N ILE A 122 -12.46 24.03 -27.05
CA ILE A 122 -11.87 22.71 -26.78
C ILE A 122 -10.40 22.70 -27.20
N LEU A 123 -9.51 22.75 -26.21
CA LEU A 123 -8.06 22.68 -26.41
C LEU A 123 -7.53 21.24 -26.54
N ASP A 124 -8.32 20.24 -26.10
CA ASP A 124 -7.95 18.83 -26.14
C ASP A 124 -9.10 17.96 -26.69
N PRO A 125 -8.97 17.45 -27.93
CA PRO A 125 -10.00 16.62 -28.56
C PRO A 125 -10.30 15.31 -27.82
N ASN A 126 -9.39 14.80 -26.99
CA ASN A 126 -9.59 13.52 -26.28
C ASN A 126 -10.60 13.63 -25.13
N LEU A 127 -11.00 14.84 -24.75
CA LEU A 127 -12.03 15.12 -23.76
C LEU A 127 -13.44 15.19 -24.37
N ILE A 128 -13.58 15.01 -25.69
CA ILE A 128 -14.88 14.90 -26.37
C ILE A 128 -15.43 13.49 -26.17
N ALA A 129 -16.73 13.37 -25.84
CA ALA A 129 -17.41 12.09 -25.79
C ALA A 129 -17.72 11.61 -27.22
N THR A 130 -17.17 10.46 -27.63
CA THR A 130 -17.56 9.78 -28.87
C THR A 130 -18.73 8.83 -28.59
N GLU A 131 -19.85 9.02 -29.30
CA GLU A 131 -20.91 8.01 -29.40
C GLU A 131 -20.44 6.88 -30.31
N LEU A 132 -19.69 5.89 -29.81
CA LEU A 132 -19.48 4.55 -30.40
C LEU A 132 -18.28 3.88 -29.69
N ASP A 133 -18.57 3.00 -28.75
CA ASP A 133 -17.63 1.97 -28.31
C ASP A 133 -18.40 0.64 -28.25
N ASP A 134 -18.78 0.18 -29.43
CA ASP A 134 -19.13 -1.19 -29.73
C ASP A 134 -18.76 -1.38 -31.20
N LEU A 135 -17.72 -2.17 -31.47
CA LEU A 135 -17.70 -3.18 -32.51
C LEU A 135 -16.32 -3.86 -32.56
N THR A 136 -16.42 -5.17 -32.41
CA THR A 136 -15.41 -6.20 -32.49
C THR A 136 -14.62 -6.19 -33.80
N ASP A 137 -13.34 -6.53 -33.64
CA ASP A 137 -12.39 -7.05 -34.62
C ASP A 137 -13.02 -8.10 -35.55
N ASP A 138 -12.84 -7.93 -36.86
CA ASP A 138 -12.96 -9.01 -37.84
C ASP A 138 -12.27 -8.60 -39.17
N THR A 139 -10.97 -8.90 -39.28
CA THR A 139 -10.27 -8.92 -40.57
C THR A 139 -9.93 -10.34 -40.99
N LYS A 140 -10.68 -10.85 -41.98
CA LYS A 140 -10.39 -12.11 -42.69
C LYS A 140 -9.11 -11.96 -43.53
N PRO A 141 -8.18 -12.95 -43.55
CA PRO A 141 -7.14 -12.97 -44.55
C PRO A 141 -7.62 -13.63 -45.84
N SER A 142 -7.38 -12.94 -46.95
CA SER A 142 -7.52 -13.42 -48.33
C SER A 142 -6.49 -14.49 -48.67
N GLY A 143 -6.86 -15.37 -49.59
CA GLY A 143 -6.20 -16.66 -49.84
C GLY A 143 -4.73 -16.61 -50.25
N PHE A 144 -3.96 -17.51 -49.63
CA PHE A 144 -2.57 -17.79 -50.00
C PHE A 144 -2.52 -19.01 -50.92
N LYS A 145 -1.97 -18.82 -52.12
CA LYS A 145 -1.68 -19.88 -53.08
C LYS A 145 -0.61 -20.81 -52.51
N ARG A 146 -0.94 -22.11 -52.43
CA ARG A 146 -0.09 -23.19 -51.94
C ARG A 146 1.10 -23.41 -52.89
N LYS A 147 2.30 -23.00 -52.48
CA LYS A 147 3.57 -23.49 -53.04
C LYS A 147 4.51 -23.88 -51.88
N SER A 148 4.88 -25.16 -51.87
CA SER A 148 5.90 -25.85 -51.04
C SER A 148 5.91 -25.57 -49.52
N SER A 149 5.30 -26.48 -48.75
CA SER A 149 5.08 -26.42 -47.29
C SER A 149 6.29 -26.83 -46.42
N PHE A 150 7.45 -27.14 -46.98
CA PHE A 150 8.56 -27.68 -46.18
C PHE A 150 9.41 -26.59 -45.48
N SER A 151 9.50 -25.39 -46.05
CA SER A 151 10.31 -24.29 -45.47
C SER A 151 9.67 -23.70 -44.19
N LEU A 152 8.34 -23.53 -44.17
CA LEU A 152 7.62 -22.99 -43.02
C LEU A 152 7.67 -23.94 -41.81
N ILE A 153 7.54 -25.25 -42.05
CA ILE A 153 7.63 -26.28 -41.00
C ILE A 153 9.05 -26.30 -40.42
N PHE A 154 10.07 -26.20 -41.26
CA PHE A 154 11.45 -26.12 -40.79
C PHE A 154 11.69 -24.87 -39.93
N ILE A 155 11.20 -23.70 -40.36
CA ILE A 155 11.29 -22.46 -39.57
C ILE A 155 10.56 -22.61 -38.23
N LEU A 156 9.35 -23.20 -38.21
CA LEU A 156 8.60 -23.45 -36.98
C LEU A 156 9.33 -24.43 -36.04
N LEU A 157 9.96 -25.47 -36.58
CA LEU A 157 10.76 -26.42 -35.81
C LEU A 157 12.01 -25.76 -35.22
N VAL A 158 12.67 -24.88 -35.96
CA VAL A 158 13.81 -24.10 -35.45
C VAL A 158 13.35 -23.15 -34.35
N LEU A 159 12.23 -22.44 -34.53
CA LEU A 159 11.66 -21.56 -33.51
C LEU A 159 11.24 -22.34 -32.25
N LEU A 160 10.67 -23.53 -32.42
CA LEU A 160 10.33 -24.43 -31.32
C LEU A 160 11.59 -24.91 -30.57
N GLY A 161 12.64 -25.29 -31.30
CA GLY A 161 13.93 -25.67 -30.72
C GLY A 161 14.56 -24.53 -29.91
N VAL A 162 14.52 -23.31 -30.43
CA VAL A 162 14.98 -22.10 -29.70
C VAL A 162 14.12 -21.85 -28.46
N ALA A 163 12.79 -21.99 -28.55
CA ALA A 163 11.89 -21.83 -27.42
C ALA A 163 12.15 -22.87 -26.32
N ILE A 164 12.34 -24.15 -26.69
CA ILE A 164 12.68 -25.22 -25.76
C ILE A 164 14.03 -24.95 -25.10
N PHE A 165 15.06 -24.58 -25.86
CA PHE A 165 16.37 -24.26 -25.32
C PHE A 165 16.30 -23.09 -24.32
N LYS A 166 15.60 -22.00 -24.66
CA LYS A 166 15.39 -20.86 -23.75
C LYS A 166 14.61 -21.26 -22.49
N TRP A 167 13.62 -22.14 -22.63
CA TRP A 167 12.86 -22.64 -21.49
C TRP A 167 13.72 -23.48 -20.55
N ILE A 168 14.56 -24.39 -21.08
CA ILE A 168 15.49 -25.21 -20.28
C ILE A 168 16.50 -24.31 -19.56
N ASP A 169 17.13 -23.36 -20.26
CA ASP A 169 18.09 -22.42 -19.66
C ASP A 169 17.45 -21.60 -18.52
N THR A 170 16.23 -21.10 -18.75
CA THR A 170 15.48 -20.34 -17.73
C THR A 170 15.10 -21.22 -16.54
N SER A 171 14.67 -22.47 -16.80
CA SER A 171 14.33 -23.43 -15.76
C SER A 171 15.55 -23.78 -14.90
N ASN A 172 16.71 -23.99 -15.52
CA ASN A 172 17.96 -24.29 -14.82
C ASN A 172 18.42 -23.10 -13.96
N LYS A 173 18.36 -21.87 -14.49
CA LYS A 173 18.64 -20.65 -13.73
C LYS A 173 17.71 -20.51 -12.53
N MET A 174 16.41 -20.75 -12.72
CA MET A 174 15.42 -20.71 -11.64
C MET A 174 15.70 -21.78 -10.58
N SER A 175 16.06 -22.99 -10.99
CA SER A 175 16.43 -24.08 -10.07
C SER A 175 17.68 -23.74 -9.27
N SER A 176 18.71 -23.15 -9.90
CA SER A 176 19.89 -22.66 -9.20
C SER A 176 19.52 -21.61 -8.15
N LEU A 177 18.75 -20.58 -8.54
CA LEU A 177 18.31 -19.54 -7.62
C LEU A 177 17.52 -20.08 -6.43
N LYS A 178 16.63 -21.06 -6.66
CA LYS A 178 15.88 -21.71 -5.58
C LYS A 178 16.79 -22.47 -4.61
N ALA A 179 17.81 -23.15 -5.12
CA ALA A 179 18.79 -23.85 -4.30
C ALA A 179 19.69 -22.88 -3.53
N ASP A 180 20.28 -21.89 -4.22
CA ASP A 180 21.22 -20.93 -3.66
C ASP A 180 20.57 -20.04 -2.58
N LEU A 181 19.32 -19.63 -2.81
CA LEU A 181 18.57 -18.78 -1.88
C LEU A 181 17.71 -19.58 -0.90
N VAL A 182 17.75 -20.92 -0.96
CA VAL A 182 17.00 -21.80 -0.07
C VAL A 182 15.52 -21.39 -0.03
N ILE A 183 14.92 -21.28 -1.22
CA ILE A 183 13.52 -20.87 -1.37
C ILE A 183 12.64 -22.10 -1.14
N THR A 184 11.78 -22.06 -0.11
CA THR A 184 10.82 -23.13 0.20
C THR A 184 11.47 -24.54 0.30
N PRO A 185 12.56 -24.72 1.06
CA PRO A 185 13.26 -26.02 1.14
C PRO A 185 12.43 -27.08 1.85
N TYR A 186 11.52 -26.65 2.74
CA TYR A 186 10.67 -27.49 3.55
C TYR A 186 9.23 -27.42 3.04
N GLN A 187 8.62 -28.59 2.87
CA GLN A 187 7.22 -28.72 2.48
C GLN A 187 6.38 -28.97 3.73
N PRO A 188 5.62 -27.97 4.21
CA PRO A 188 4.85 -28.12 5.44
C PRO A 188 3.70 -29.10 5.27
N SER A 189 3.42 -29.85 6.33
CA SER A 189 2.22 -30.67 6.43
C SER A 189 0.96 -29.80 6.48
N GLN A 190 -0.21 -30.39 6.17
CA GLN A 190 -1.48 -29.68 6.31
C GLN A 190 -1.71 -29.15 7.73
N ALA A 191 -1.29 -29.90 8.76
CA ALA A 191 -1.38 -29.47 10.15
C ALA A 191 -0.53 -28.22 10.43
N GLU A 192 0.66 -28.12 9.84
CA GLU A 192 1.53 -26.95 9.93
C GLU A 192 0.97 -25.75 9.18
N ILE A 193 0.39 -25.98 8.00
CA ILE A 193 -0.33 -24.96 7.23
C ILE A 193 -1.47 -24.37 8.06
N ASP A 194 -2.32 -25.25 8.58
CA ASP A 194 -3.43 -24.93 9.48
C ASP A 194 -3.00 -24.21 10.77
N SER A 195 -1.80 -24.50 11.26
CA SER A 195 -1.25 -23.88 12.47
C SER A 195 -0.82 -22.43 12.22
N LEU A 196 -0.31 -22.11 11.03
CA LEU A 196 0.22 -20.79 10.69
C LEU A 196 -0.82 -19.88 10.02
N GLU A 197 -1.64 -20.44 9.13
CA GLU A 197 -2.66 -19.69 8.39
C GLU A 197 -3.74 -19.10 9.32
N GLY A 198 -4.14 -17.87 9.05
CA GLY A 198 -5.21 -17.17 9.78
C GLY A 198 -4.85 -15.77 10.24
N ILE A 199 -5.62 -15.28 11.22
CA ILE A 199 -5.53 -13.92 11.74
C ILE A 199 -4.72 -13.93 13.03
N TRP A 200 -3.75 -13.04 13.12
CA TRP A 200 -2.85 -12.90 14.26
C TRP A 200 -2.87 -11.46 14.79
N MET A 201 -2.94 -11.32 16.10
CA MET A 201 -2.60 -10.07 16.79
C MET A 201 -1.11 -10.08 17.06
N VAL A 202 -0.43 -8.98 16.73
CA VAL A 202 1.01 -8.85 16.93
C VAL A 202 1.31 -7.63 17.79
N TYR A 203 2.07 -7.84 18.85
CA TYR A 203 2.50 -6.82 19.81
C TYR A 203 3.98 -6.50 19.59
N ILE A 204 4.31 -5.21 19.54
CA ILE A 204 5.68 -4.71 19.28
C ILE A 204 6.03 -3.57 20.23
N GLY A 205 7.24 -3.62 20.79
CA GLY A 205 7.84 -2.53 21.58
C GLY A 205 8.57 -1.44 20.76
N SER A 206 8.58 -1.49 19.41
CA SER A 206 9.42 -0.60 18.59
C SER A 206 9.19 0.90 18.78
N PRO A 207 7.97 1.39 19.14
CA PRO A 207 7.81 2.80 19.49
C PRO A 207 8.75 3.27 20.60
N GLN A 208 9.14 2.40 21.54
CA GLN A 208 10.05 2.72 22.63
C GLN A 208 11.45 3.11 22.14
N ALA A 209 11.87 2.67 20.94
CA ALA A 209 13.18 2.97 20.36
C ALA A 209 13.24 4.29 19.55
N ARG A 210 12.12 5.03 19.44
CA ARG A 210 12.04 6.28 18.65
C ARG A 210 12.53 7.48 19.44
N LYS A 211 13.81 7.82 19.29
CA LYS A 211 14.47 8.96 19.96
C LYS A 211 13.71 10.28 19.81
N SER A 212 13.04 10.53 18.67
CA SER A 212 12.26 11.77 18.48
C SER A 212 10.94 11.84 19.29
N ASP A 213 10.37 10.70 19.70
CA ASP A 213 9.14 10.67 20.51
C ASP A 213 9.51 10.76 22.00
N LYS A 214 9.32 11.95 22.60
CA LYS A 214 9.59 12.19 24.03
C LYS A 214 8.79 11.26 24.95
N ASN A 215 7.63 10.79 24.50
CA ASN A 215 6.75 9.90 25.24
C ASN A 215 6.96 8.43 24.86
N ARG A 216 8.07 8.07 24.18
CA ARG A 216 8.33 6.71 23.67
C ARG A 216 8.36 5.64 24.76
N TYR A 217 8.82 5.99 25.95
CA TYR A 217 9.11 5.05 27.03
C TYR A 217 7.84 4.29 27.42
N HIS A 218 7.98 2.98 27.62
CA HIS A 218 6.88 2.09 27.95
C HIS A 218 5.69 2.17 26.97
N LYS A 219 5.93 2.41 25.68
CA LYS A 219 4.89 2.30 24.64
C LYS A 219 4.95 0.97 23.90
N PHE A 220 3.82 0.54 23.36
CA PHE A 220 3.78 -0.56 22.41
C PHE A 220 2.76 -0.25 21.31
N VAL A 221 2.79 -1.04 20.24
CA VAL A 221 1.80 -0.99 19.17
C VAL A 221 1.22 -2.37 18.93
N ARG A 222 -0.09 -2.40 18.67
CA ARG A 222 -0.81 -3.59 18.20
C ARG A 222 -0.97 -3.54 16.70
N ASN A 223 -0.76 -4.68 16.06
CA ASN A 223 -0.96 -4.87 14.64
C ASN A 223 -1.85 -6.10 14.44
N ILE A 224 -2.58 -6.12 13.34
CA ILE A 224 -3.32 -7.31 12.90
C ILE A 224 -2.65 -7.84 11.65
N MET A 225 -2.40 -9.14 11.60
CA MET A 225 -1.79 -9.81 10.46
C MET A 225 -2.70 -10.89 9.92
N ASN A 226 -2.94 -10.86 8.60
CA ASN A 226 -3.67 -11.89 7.87
C ASN A 226 -2.68 -12.73 7.08
N VAL A 227 -2.50 -13.99 7.48
CA VAL A 227 -1.60 -14.95 6.85
C VAL A 227 -2.42 -15.90 5.99
N LYS A 228 -2.00 -16.09 4.74
CA LYS A 228 -2.63 -16.97 3.77
C LYS A 228 -1.60 -17.88 3.12
N TYR A 229 -1.92 -19.17 3.00
CA TYR A 229 -1.07 -20.12 2.29
C TYR A 229 -1.29 -20.00 0.78
N LYS A 230 -0.20 -20.01 0.00
CA LYS A 230 -0.21 -19.93 -1.46
C LYS A 230 1.05 -20.58 -2.03
N ASP A 231 0.88 -21.56 -2.91
CA ASP A 231 1.95 -22.13 -3.75
C ASP A 231 3.23 -22.56 -2.99
N GLY A 232 3.10 -23.15 -1.80
CA GLY A 232 4.25 -23.64 -1.01
C GLY A 232 4.80 -22.68 0.05
N TYR A 233 4.29 -21.44 0.10
CA TYR A 233 4.69 -20.44 1.10
C TYR A 233 3.47 -19.68 1.63
N PHE A 234 3.67 -18.82 2.62
CA PHE A 234 2.61 -17.99 3.16
C PHE A 234 2.84 -16.56 2.74
N THR A 235 1.79 -15.87 2.33
CA THR A 235 1.80 -14.41 2.16
C THR A 235 1.06 -13.78 3.33
N PHE A 236 1.41 -12.55 3.66
CA PHE A 236 0.63 -11.81 4.64
C PHE A 236 0.56 -10.32 4.36
N THR A 237 -0.52 -9.73 4.88
CA THR A 237 -0.63 -8.29 5.11
C THR A 237 -0.74 -8.07 6.61
N ARG A 238 0.12 -7.20 7.14
CA ARG A 238 0.13 -6.79 8.54
C ARG A 238 -0.27 -5.32 8.62
N TYR A 239 -1.47 -5.09 9.12
CA TYR A 239 -2.05 -3.78 9.34
C TYR A 239 -1.46 -3.17 10.61
N GLY A 240 -0.83 -2.01 10.47
CA GLY A 240 -0.23 -1.28 11.58
C GLY A 240 -0.93 0.05 11.83
N ALA A 241 -0.68 0.66 12.99
CA ALA A 241 -1.28 1.93 13.38
C ALA A 241 -0.94 3.07 12.40
N GLY A 242 0.30 3.11 11.89
CA GLY A 242 0.78 4.15 10.97
C GLY A 242 0.95 3.71 9.53
N PHE A 243 1.35 2.46 9.30
CA PHE A 243 1.66 1.90 7.99
C PHE A 243 1.50 0.38 8.02
N ASP A 244 1.30 -0.20 6.84
CA ASP A 244 1.12 -1.64 6.68
C ASP A 244 2.41 -2.29 6.19
N HIS A 245 2.65 -3.51 6.67
CA HIS A 245 3.71 -4.38 6.19
C HIS A 245 3.15 -5.43 5.25
N TYR A 246 3.94 -5.78 4.25
CA TYR A 246 3.68 -6.86 3.33
C TYR A 246 4.85 -7.83 3.38
N GLY A 247 4.58 -9.10 3.08
CA GLY A 247 5.64 -10.08 3.20
C GLY A 247 5.21 -11.49 2.92
N TYR A 248 6.15 -12.38 3.19
CA TYR A 248 5.94 -13.81 3.14
C TYR A 248 6.55 -14.49 4.36
N MET A 249 6.04 -15.67 4.66
CA MET A 249 6.57 -16.58 5.66
C MET A 249 6.83 -17.92 4.99
N GLN A 250 7.90 -18.60 5.39
CA GLN A 250 8.16 -19.97 4.97
C GLN A 250 8.62 -20.78 6.17
N TYR A 251 8.28 -22.07 6.17
CA TYR A 251 8.90 -23.00 7.10
C TYR A 251 10.33 -23.27 6.62
N GLU A 252 11.27 -23.16 7.55
CA GLU A 252 12.68 -23.54 7.33
C GLU A 252 12.93 -24.98 7.77
N SER A 253 12.19 -25.43 8.78
CA SER A 253 12.19 -26.79 9.33
C SER A 253 10.92 -26.98 10.18
N PRO A 254 10.64 -28.19 10.70
CA PRO A 254 9.47 -28.40 11.54
C PRO A 254 9.38 -27.36 12.66
N GLN A 255 8.25 -26.66 12.73
CA GLN A 255 7.95 -25.63 13.75
C GLN A 255 8.82 -24.36 13.72
N VAL A 256 9.74 -24.20 12.75
CA VAL A 256 10.57 -23.00 12.58
C VAL A 256 10.16 -22.27 11.32
N VAL A 257 9.78 -21.00 11.48
CA VAL A 257 9.24 -20.17 10.40
C VAL A 257 10.08 -18.91 10.28
N SER A 258 10.58 -18.63 9.07
CA SER A 258 11.14 -17.33 8.74
C SER A 258 10.03 -16.39 8.27
N ILE A 259 10.16 -15.12 8.62
CA ILE A 259 9.20 -14.07 8.30
C ILE A 259 9.99 -12.93 7.67
N ARG A 260 9.71 -12.66 6.40
CA ARG A 260 10.25 -11.51 5.69
C ARG A 260 9.13 -10.51 5.47
N SER A 261 9.29 -9.31 6.01
CA SER A 261 8.33 -8.23 5.87
C SER A 261 8.99 -6.95 5.39
N TYR A 262 8.22 -6.06 4.78
CA TYR A 262 8.69 -4.75 4.36
C TYR A 262 7.51 -3.78 4.30
N VAL A 263 7.84 -2.49 4.35
CA VAL A 263 6.93 -1.41 4.01
C VAL A 263 7.07 -1.14 2.52
N LYS A 264 5.95 -0.94 1.82
CA LYS A 264 5.98 -0.55 0.40
C LYS A 264 6.29 0.94 0.29
N GLY A 265 7.46 1.25 -0.25
CA GLY A 265 7.88 2.61 -0.59
C GLY A 265 7.34 3.08 -1.95
N SER A 266 7.90 4.19 -2.43
CA SER A 266 7.67 4.66 -3.81
C SER A 266 8.23 3.66 -4.84
N GLU A 267 7.60 3.57 -6.02
CA GLU A 267 8.09 2.77 -7.17
C GLU A 267 8.38 1.29 -6.87
N ASN A 268 7.57 0.64 -6.02
CA ASN A 268 7.80 -0.74 -5.54
C ASN A 268 9.13 -0.93 -4.78
N LYS A 269 9.78 0.15 -4.33
CA LYS A 269 10.95 0.08 -3.47
C LYS A 269 10.57 -0.55 -2.14
N ILE A 270 11.43 -1.45 -1.69
CA ILE A 270 11.34 -2.03 -0.35
C ILE A 270 11.86 -1.01 0.64
N GLU A 271 11.00 -0.59 1.56
CA GLU A 271 11.34 0.25 2.70
C GLU A 271 11.31 -0.57 3.98
N ALA A 272 12.20 -0.22 4.92
CA ALA A 272 12.30 -0.85 6.23
C ALA A 272 12.21 -2.40 6.16
N PRO A 273 13.06 -3.08 5.36
CA PRO A 273 13.04 -4.52 5.28
C PRO A 273 13.29 -5.11 6.66
N ARG A 274 12.55 -6.16 6.96
CA ARG A 274 12.59 -6.84 8.24
C ARG A 274 12.67 -8.33 8.02
N LEU A 275 13.52 -8.96 8.83
CA LEU A 275 13.71 -10.39 8.89
C LEU A 275 13.41 -10.86 10.30
N SER A 276 12.69 -11.96 10.43
CA SER A 276 12.32 -12.48 11.75
C SER A 276 12.25 -13.99 11.75
N LEU A 277 12.48 -14.56 12.92
CA LEU A 277 12.45 -15.99 13.14
C LEU A 277 11.43 -16.31 14.24
N MET A 278 10.53 -17.23 13.91
CA MET A 278 9.45 -17.70 14.76
C MET A 278 9.63 -19.18 15.06
N ARG A 279 9.36 -19.58 16.31
CA ARG A 279 9.31 -20.99 16.72
C ARG A 279 7.94 -21.30 17.34
N LEU A 280 7.23 -22.27 16.77
CA LEU A 280 5.86 -22.61 17.18
C LEU A 280 5.78 -23.53 18.42
N SER A 281 6.91 -24.11 18.85
CA SER A 281 6.93 -25.26 19.77
C SER A 281 6.79 -24.96 21.27
N GLN A 282 6.96 -23.71 21.72
CA GLN A 282 7.18 -23.43 23.15
C GLN A 282 6.04 -22.75 23.90
N ASN A 283 5.16 -21.97 23.25
CA ASN A 283 4.09 -21.22 23.93
C ASN A 283 2.79 -21.26 23.13
N LYS A 284 1.80 -22.04 23.59
CA LYS A 284 0.59 -22.35 22.79
C LYS A 284 -0.30 -21.14 22.49
N ASP A 285 -0.29 -20.10 23.32
CA ASP A 285 -1.11 -18.89 23.17
C ASP A 285 -0.32 -17.64 22.73
N LYS A 286 0.96 -17.55 23.11
CA LYS A 286 1.84 -16.39 22.85
C LYS A 286 3.14 -16.80 22.17
N ILE A 287 3.17 -16.71 20.85
CA ILE A 287 4.36 -17.07 20.07
C ILE A 287 5.34 -15.91 20.06
N MET A 288 6.55 -16.15 20.58
CA MET A 288 7.62 -15.16 20.58
C MET A 288 8.38 -15.20 19.26
N VAL A 289 8.71 -14.03 18.73
CA VAL A 289 9.43 -13.86 17.46
C VAL A 289 10.55 -12.87 17.67
N VAL A 290 11.76 -13.22 17.24
CA VAL A 290 12.90 -12.31 17.24
C VAL A 290 13.05 -11.71 15.86
N SER A 291 13.21 -10.39 15.79
CA SER A 291 13.18 -9.63 14.54
C SER A 291 14.35 -8.66 14.45
N ALA A 292 15.03 -8.62 13.31
CA ALA A 292 15.81 -7.45 12.89
C ALA A 292 14.85 -6.50 12.17
N SER A 293 14.56 -5.36 12.79
CA SER A 293 13.55 -4.39 12.36
C SER A 293 14.10 -2.96 12.44
N TRP A 294 13.22 -1.98 12.42
CA TRP A 294 13.52 -0.55 12.42
C TRP A 294 12.81 0.09 13.60
N ASN A 295 13.40 1.13 14.19
CA ASN A 295 12.71 1.94 15.20
C ASN A 295 11.60 2.81 14.57
N PHE A 296 11.68 3.05 13.25
CA PHE A 296 10.76 3.92 12.50
C PHE A 296 10.73 5.34 13.05
N ASP A 297 11.92 5.85 13.38
CA ASP A 297 12.12 7.25 13.72
C ASP A 297 12.22 8.12 12.44
N ALA A 298 12.27 9.44 12.59
CA ALA A 298 12.36 10.38 11.50
C ALA A 298 13.83 10.67 11.10
N GLY A 299 14.08 10.74 9.79
CA GLY A 299 15.35 11.17 9.22
C GLY A 299 16.52 10.28 9.64
N GLU A 300 17.62 10.89 10.06
CA GLU A 300 18.86 10.22 10.45
C GLU A 300 18.73 9.37 11.72
N ASN A 301 17.66 9.56 12.51
CA ASN A 301 17.41 8.74 13.70
C ASN A 301 16.79 7.38 13.38
N ASN A 302 16.33 7.18 12.13
CA ASN A 302 15.77 5.91 11.71
C ASN A 302 16.88 4.86 11.63
N ASP A 303 16.85 3.88 12.54
CA ASP A 303 17.92 2.91 12.68
C ASP A 303 17.38 1.48 12.82
N ILE A 304 18.25 0.54 12.49
CA ILE A 304 18.00 -0.89 12.64
C ILE A 304 18.06 -1.25 14.12
N ILE A 305 17.11 -2.04 14.58
CA ILE A 305 17.04 -2.57 15.94
C ILE A 305 16.72 -4.07 15.90
N GLY A 306 17.24 -4.82 16.86
CA GLY A 306 16.69 -6.11 17.25
C GLY A 306 15.47 -5.90 18.13
N ILE A 307 14.42 -6.70 17.93
CA ILE A 307 13.22 -6.61 18.74
C ILE A 307 12.54 -7.97 18.93
N ARG A 308 12.01 -8.21 20.13
CA ARG A 308 11.07 -9.30 20.41
C ARG A 308 9.65 -8.84 20.13
N GLU A 309 8.92 -9.67 19.41
CA GLU A 309 7.50 -9.52 19.16
C GLU A 309 6.72 -10.69 19.71
N VAL A 310 5.44 -10.45 20.02
CA VAL A 310 4.54 -11.49 20.51
C VAL A 310 3.35 -11.60 19.57
N TYR A 311 3.12 -12.81 19.07
CA TYR A 311 2.07 -13.17 18.12
C TYR A 311 1.02 -14.02 18.85
N ILE A 312 -0.24 -13.60 18.78
CA ILE A 312 -1.38 -14.29 19.40
C ILE A 312 -2.41 -14.59 18.31
N LYS A 313 -2.66 -15.87 18.05
CA LYS A 313 -3.62 -16.30 17.02
C LYS A 313 -5.04 -15.94 17.44
N GLN A 314 -5.75 -15.21 16.58
CA GLN A 314 -7.14 -14.79 16.80
C GLN A 314 -8.15 -15.79 16.22
N GLY A 315 -7.75 -16.47 15.14
CA GLY A 315 -8.52 -17.56 14.53
C GLY A 315 -8.12 -17.81 13.08
N ARG A 316 -8.97 -18.53 12.34
CA ARG A 316 -8.74 -18.93 10.94
C ARG A 316 -9.78 -18.30 10.02
N GLY A 317 -9.38 -18.06 8.78
CA GLY A 317 -10.26 -17.57 7.72
C GLY A 317 -10.85 -16.18 7.97
N GLY A 318 -11.82 -15.83 7.12
CA GLY A 318 -12.49 -14.53 7.16
C GLY A 318 -11.78 -13.45 6.34
N GLU A 319 -12.43 -12.29 6.27
CA GLU A 319 -12.00 -11.14 5.50
C GLU A 319 -11.60 -10.02 6.44
N ILE A 320 -10.46 -9.38 6.15
CA ILE A 320 -10.05 -8.15 6.83
C ILE A 320 -10.43 -6.96 5.96
N LYS A 321 -11.13 -5.98 6.55
CA LYS A 321 -11.42 -4.69 5.94
C LYS A 321 -10.92 -3.58 6.83
N GLU A 322 -10.18 -2.65 6.25
CA GLU A 322 -9.86 -1.40 6.93
C GLU A 322 -11.09 -0.49 6.91
N VAL A 323 -11.44 0.06 8.07
CA VAL A 323 -12.53 1.02 8.21
C VAL A 323 -11.93 2.42 8.12
N ILE A 324 -12.19 3.09 7.00
CA ILE A 324 -11.67 4.42 6.70
C ILE A 324 -12.78 5.48 6.77
N ASN A 325 -12.39 6.72 7.07
CA ASN A 325 -13.26 7.92 6.98
C ASN A 325 -14.55 7.85 7.82
N THR A 326 -14.49 7.26 9.01
CA THR A 326 -15.60 7.28 9.98
C THR A 326 -15.30 8.25 11.13
N MET A 327 -16.35 8.77 11.78
CA MET A 327 -16.20 9.61 12.98
C MET A 327 -15.33 8.93 14.04
N ASP A 328 -15.49 7.61 14.21
CA ASP A 328 -14.71 6.82 15.15
C ASP A 328 -13.21 6.81 14.83
N ASN A 329 -12.85 6.73 13.54
CA ASN A 329 -11.45 6.75 13.08
C ASN A 329 -10.80 8.12 13.40
N HIS A 330 -11.53 9.21 13.13
CA HIS A 330 -11.08 10.56 13.48
C HIS A 330 -11.02 10.81 15.00
N ALA A 331 -11.97 10.27 15.77
CA ALA A 331 -12.03 10.46 17.21
C ALA A 331 -10.93 9.67 17.95
N CYS A 332 -10.58 8.47 17.49
CA CYS A 332 -9.63 7.61 18.19
C CYS A 332 -8.16 7.86 17.85
N ASN A 333 -7.85 8.65 16.80
CA ASN A 333 -6.51 8.77 16.21
C ASN A 333 -5.84 7.41 15.99
N CYS A 334 -6.59 6.46 15.41
CA CYS A 334 -6.18 5.07 15.29
C CYS A 334 -6.61 4.46 13.95
N LYS A 335 -5.88 3.46 13.47
CA LYS A 335 -6.36 2.66 12.34
C LYS A 335 -7.37 1.63 12.87
N ILE A 336 -8.57 1.62 12.29
CA ILE A 336 -9.62 0.66 12.64
C ILE A 336 -9.67 -0.45 11.60
N VAL A 337 -9.61 -1.70 12.05
CA VAL A 337 -9.63 -2.88 11.18
C VAL A 337 -10.73 -3.83 11.63
N GLN A 338 -11.62 -4.21 10.72
CA GLN A 338 -12.66 -5.20 10.95
C GLN A 338 -12.27 -6.55 10.38
N TRP A 339 -12.43 -7.59 11.18
CA TRP A 339 -12.33 -8.98 10.76
C TRP A 339 -13.73 -9.60 10.77
N LYS A 340 -14.20 -9.97 9.58
CA LYS A 340 -15.48 -10.63 9.38
C LYS A 340 -15.26 -12.12 9.13
N ASN A 341 -15.89 -12.97 9.93
CA ASN A 341 -15.88 -14.41 9.71
C ASN A 341 -17.27 -15.00 9.95
N GLY A 342 -17.47 -16.29 9.67
CA GLY A 342 -18.76 -16.95 9.88
C GLY A 342 -19.24 -17.03 11.33
N LYS A 343 -18.42 -16.60 12.31
CA LYS A 343 -18.76 -16.51 13.73
C LYS A 343 -19.08 -15.08 14.20
N GLY A 344 -19.01 -14.10 13.30
CA GLY A 344 -19.33 -12.69 13.57
C GLY A 344 -18.20 -11.73 13.20
N ASP A 345 -18.47 -10.45 13.45
CA ASP A 345 -17.56 -9.35 13.15
C ASP A 345 -16.79 -8.95 14.41
N ARG A 346 -15.46 -8.76 14.29
CA ARG A 346 -14.60 -8.21 15.34
C ARG A 346 -13.90 -6.97 14.85
N THR A 347 -13.89 -5.91 15.66
CA THR A 347 -13.22 -4.65 15.36
C THR A 347 -11.95 -4.53 16.21
N PHE A 348 -10.86 -4.12 15.57
CA PHE A 348 -9.57 -3.89 16.19
C PHE A 348 -9.16 -2.43 16.02
N TYR A 349 -8.71 -1.81 17.10
CA TYR A 349 -8.23 -0.43 17.14
C TYR A 349 -6.71 -0.44 17.28
N LEU A 350 -6.02 -0.05 16.20
CA LEU A 350 -4.56 -0.11 16.07
C LEU A 350 -3.98 1.28 16.32
N ARG A 351 -3.29 1.44 17.45
CA ARG A 351 -2.63 2.68 17.87
C ARG A 351 -1.47 2.36 18.80
N ASN A 352 -0.64 3.37 19.05
CA ASN A 352 0.38 3.30 20.10
C ASN A 352 -0.31 3.45 21.46
N GLU A 353 0.06 2.60 22.41
CA GLU A 353 -0.54 2.56 23.75
C GLU A 353 0.58 2.42 24.80
N LEU A 354 0.29 2.80 26.03
CA LEU A 354 1.21 2.62 27.16
C LEU A 354 1.16 1.16 27.63
N LEU A 355 2.31 0.56 27.95
CA LEU A 355 2.43 -0.80 28.47
C LEU A 355 1.56 -1.01 29.71
N ASP A 356 1.35 0.02 30.53
CA ASP A 356 0.48 -0.04 31.73
C ASP A 356 -0.99 -0.27 31.41
N THR A 357 -1.42 -0.09 30.16
CA THR A 357 -2.78 -0.41 29.71
C THR A 357 -2.98 -1.92 29.50
N ILE A 358 -1.89 -2.70 29.42
CA ILE A 358 -1.94 -4.15 29.27
C ILE A 358 -2.19 -4.79 30.65
N LYS A 359 -3.30 -5.51 30.78
CA LYS A 359 -3.63 -6.27 32.00
C LYS A 359 -2.85 -7.57 32.15
N ASP A 360 -2.37 -8.14 31.04
CA ASP A 360 -1.58 -9.37 31.04
C ASP A 360 -0.10 -9.04 31.35
N GLU A 361 0.27 -9.23 32.62
CA GLU A 361 1.65 -9.00 33.10
C GLU A 361 2.70 -9.86 32.38
N THR A 362 2.33 -11.05 31.90
CA THR A 362 3.26 -11.89 31.14
C THR A 362 3.53 -11.25 29.79
N LEU A 363 2.49 -10.78 29.10
CA LEU A 363 2.65 -10.07 27.84
C LEU A 363 3.46 -8.79 28.03
N LYS A 364 3.16 -8.00 29.07
CA LYS A 364 3.87 -6.76 29.38
C LYS A 364 5.38 -6.98 29.48
N LYS A 365 5.82 -7.98 30.26
CA LYS A 365 7.25 -8.35 30.40
C LYS A 365 7.90 -8.83 29.11
N LEU A 366 7.14 -9.38 28.17
CA LEU A 366 7.69 -9.87 26.92
C LEU A 366 8.01 -8.74 25.92
N ILE A 367 7.35 -7.60 26.02
CA ILE A 367 7.44 -6.46 25.08
C ILE A 367 7.84 -5.13 25.73
N ASP A 368 8.40 -5.18 26.95
CA ASP A 368 8.97 -4.01 27.63
C ASP A 368 10.31 -3.59 27.00
N GLU A 369 11.03 -2.67 27.64
CA GLU A 369 12.29 -2.13 27.12
C GLU A 369 13.35 -3.22 26.91
N SER A 370 13.31 -4.30 27.70
CA SER A 370 14.22 -5.44 27.55
C SER A 370 13.96 -6.24 26.27
N SER A 371 12.83 -5.99 25.59
CA SER A 371 12.51 -6.59 24.29
C SER A 371 13.30 -5.97 23.13
N ILE A 372 14.05 -4.89 23.37
CA ILE A 372 14.73 -4.10 22.34
C ILE A 372 16.24 -4.24 22.46
N LEU A 373 16.89 -4.48 21.32
CA LEU A 373 18.33 -4.50 21.16
C LEU A 373 18.72 -3.42 20.14
N LEU A 374 19.45 -2.41 20.57
CA LEU A 374 19.94 -1.37 19.65
C LEU A 374 21.11 -1.89 18.80
N ARG A 375 21.21 -1.43 17.54
CA ARG A 375 22.38 -1.71 16.69
C ARG A 375 23.66 -1.15 17.29
N TYR A 376 23.59 0.07 17.81
CA TYR A 376 24.64 0.68 18.61
C TYR A 376 24.12 0.86 20.03
N PRO A 377 24.70 0.18 21.03
CA PRO A 377 24.35 0.38 22.43
C PRO A 377 24.47 1.86 22.80
N ASP A 378 23.47 2.40 23.49
CA ASP A 378 23.54 3.74 24.09
C ASP A 378 23.37 3.65 25.61
N SER A 379 23.78 4.70 26.32
CA SER A 379 23.72 4.75 27.79
C SER A 379 22.30 4.94 28.34
N VAL A 380 21.29 5.08 27.47
CA VAL A 380 19.94 5.55 27.82
C VAL A 380 18.89 4.45 27.63
N THR A 381 19.08 3.54 26.68
CA THR A 381 18.19 2.42 26.42
C THR A 381 18.61 1.28 27.33
N ILE A 382 17.91 1.18 28.45
CA ILE A 382 18.21 0.32 29.58
C ILE A 382 18.18 -1.16 29.14
N LEU A 383 19.34 -1.73 28.83
CA LEU A 383 19.62 -3.12 29.17
C LEU A 383 19.85 -3.10 30.68
N LYS A 384 18.83 -3.48 31.47
CA LYS A 384 19.01 -3.63 32.91
C LYS A 384 20.11 -4.68 33.12
N ASN A 385 21.11 -4.35 33.93
CA ASN A 385 22.00 -5.33 34.55
C ASN A 385 21.20 -6.41 35.28
#